data_AF-A9Q118-F1
#
_entry.id   AF-A9Q118-F1
#
_cell.length_a   1.000
_cell.length_b   1.000
_cell.length_c   1.000
_cell.angle_alpha   90.00
_cell.angle_beta   90.00
_cell.angle_gamma   90.00
#
_symmetry.space_group_name_H-M   'P 1'
#
loop_
_entity.id
_entity.type
_entity.pdbx_description
1 polymer ?
#
loop_
_entity_poly.entity_id
_entity_poly.type
_entity_poly.pdbx_seq_one_letter_code
_entity_poly.pdbx_strand_id
1 'polypeptide(L)' 'GLGTMGRGITVALAQAGLSVVAVETHAKQLMEAKQAVSGMLERGAKRRGLAPALDKISYMQSIKSTSDADL' A
#
# COMPACT_ATOMS: atom_id res chain seq x y z
N GLY A 1 8.84 0.92 5.14
CA GLY A 1 9.74 0.81 3.99
C GLY A 1 9.08 0.01 2.90
N LEU A 2 8.99 0.55 1.69
CA LEU A 2 8.23 -0.01 0.56
C LEU A 2 9.12 -0.75 -0.45
N GLY A 3 10.00 -1.62 0.05
CA GLY A 3 10.72 -2.61 -0.76
C GLY A 3 9.82 -3.76 -1.23
N THR A 4 10.39 -4.80 -1.84
CA THR A 4 9.62 -5.93 -2.40
C THR A 4 8.68 -6.59 -1.40
N MET A 5 9.15 -6.87 -0.19
CA MET A 5 8.31 -7.46 0.87
C MET A 5 7.26 -6.48 1.41
N GLY A 6 7.65 -5.22 1.64
CA GLY A 6 6.73 -4.18 2.12
C GLY A 6 5.55 -3.98 1.16
N ARG A 7 5.80 -3.94 -0.15
CA ARG A 7 4.74 -3.87 -1.18
C ARG A 7 3.78 -5.06 -1.11
N GLY A 8 4.31 -6.28 -0.93
CA GLY A 8 3.51 -7.49 -0.80
C GLY A 8 2.59 -7.46 0.42
N ILE A 9 3.12 -7.04 1.57
CA ILE A 9 2.36 -6.88 2.82
C ILE A 9 1.27 -5.82 2.65
N THR A 10 1.61 -4.64 2.12
CA THR A 10 0.64 -3.57 1.86
C THR A 10 -0.51 -4.03 0.97
N VAL A 11 -0.21 -4.76 -0.11
CA VAL A 11 -1.23 -5.31 -1.01
C VAL A 11 -2.11 -6.34 -0.31
N ALA A 12 -1.52 -7.26 0.46
CA ALA A 12 -2.26 -8.30 1.16
C ALA A 12 -3.22 -7.71 2.20
N LEU A 13 -2.76 -6.75 3.00
CA LEU A 13 -3.58 -6.08 4.02
C LEU A 13 -4.71 -5.25 3.40
N ALA A 14 -4.42 -4.48 2.35
CA ALA A 14 -5.44 -3.73 1.63
C ALA A 14 -6.50 -4.64 0.99
N GLN A 15 -6.08 -5.79 0.43
CA GLN A 15 -7.00 -6.79 -0.12
C GLN A 15 -7.84 -7.49 0.97
N ALA A 16 -7.34 -7.56 2.20
CA ALA A 16 -8.10 -8.02 3.36
C ALA A 16 -9.08 -6.96 3.89
N GLY A 17 -9.12 -5.75 3.29
CA GLY A 17 -10.02 -4.66 3.67
C GLY A 17 -9.48 -3.75 4.78
N LEU A 18 -8.24 -3.96 5.23
CA LEU A 18 -7.60 -3.17 6.28
C LEU A 18 -7.07 -1.84 5.72
N SER A 19 -7.18 -0.77 6.51
CA SER A 19 -6.53 0.50 6.21
C SER A 19 -5.03 0.38 6.45
N VAL A 20 -4.21 0.74 5.47
CA VAL A 20 -2.75 0.61 5.52
C VAL A 20 -2.09 1.96 5.38
N VAL A 21 -1.17 2.27 6.28
CA VAL A 21 -0.28 3.44 6.17
C VAL A 21 1.08 2.98 5.65
N ALA A 22 1.34 3.28 4.38
CA ALA A 22 2.56 2.93 3.67
C ALA A 22 3.59 4.07 3.79
N VAL A 23 4.62 3.88 4.61
CA VAL A 23 5.67 4.89 4.84
C VAL A 23 6.97 4.55 4.11
N GLU A 24 7.48 5.51 3.33
CA GLU A 24 8.78 5.44 2.66
C GLU A 24 9.48 6.81 2.68
N THR A 25 10.71 6.88 3.18
CA THR A 25 11.44 8.14 3.37
C THR A 25 11.96 8.72 2.05
N HIS A 26 12.25 7.86 1.07
CA HIS A 26 12.75 8.27 -0.23
C HIS A 26 11.62 8.52 -1.24
N ALA A 27 11.46 9.76 -1.69
CA ALA A 27 10.39 10.17 -2.62
C ALA A 27 10.32 9.30 -3.90
N LYS A 28 11.49 8.98 -4.47
CA LYS A 28 11.57 8.15 -5.69
C LYS A 28 11.03 6.74 -5.42
N GLN A 29 11.45 6.11 -4.32
CA GLN A 29 10.99 4.78 -3.94
C GLN A 29 9.51 4.77 -3.56
N LEU A 30 9.00 5.85 -2.95
CA LEU A 30 7.59 6.03 -2.64
C LEU A 30 6.73 6.04 -3.92
N MET A 31 7.14 6.81 -4.93
CA MET A 31 6.43 6.85 -6.23
C MET A 31 6.46 5.50 -6.94
N GLU A 32 7.63 4.87 -7.03
CA GLU A 32 7.78 3.54 -7.64
C GLU A 32 6.94 2.48 -6.89
N ALA A 33 6.93 2.53 -5.56
CA ALA A 33 6.13 1.64 -4.75
C ALA A 33 4.64 1.86 -4.95
N LYS A 34 4.18 3.11 -4.98
CA LYS A 34 2.77 3.45 -5.24
C LYS A 34 2.32 2.89 -6.58
N GLN A 35 3.11 3.07 -7.64
CA GLN A 35 2.76 2.52 -8.96
C GLN A 35 2.75 0.99 -8.97
N ALA A 36 3.74 0.35 -8.33
CA ALA A 36 3.81 -1.11 -8.24
C ALA A 36 2.63 -1.70 -7.46
N VAL A 37 2.29 -1.12 -6.30
CA VAL A 37 1.19 -1.56 -5.44
C VAL A 37 -0.16 -1.36 -6.12
N SER A 38 -0.40 -0.22 -6.76
CA SER A 38 -1.62 0.00 -7.55
C SER A 38 -1.79 -1.06 -8.64
N GLY A 39 -0.75 -1.33 -9.42
CA GLY A 39 -0.81 -2.38 -10.45
C GLY A 39 -1.02 -3.79 -9.88
N MET A 40 -0.46 -4.09 -8.69
CA MET A 40 -0.72 -5.38 -8.01
C MET A 40 -2.17 -5.48 -7.54
N LEU A 41 -2.75 -4.40 -7.01
CA LEU A 41 -4.15 -4.35 -6.58
C LEU A 41 -5.11 -4.50 -7.76
N GLU A 42 -4.88 -3.78 -8.85
CA GLU A 42 -5.68 -3.90 -10.08
C GLU A 42 -5.67 -5.32 -10.64
N ARG A 43 -4.48 -5.96 -10.72
CA ARG A 43 -4.37 -7.35 -11.17
C ARG A 43 -5.08 -8.32 -10.21
N GLY A 44 -4.95 -8.11 -8.91
CA GLY A 44 -5.62 -8.92 -7.88
C GLY A 44 -7.14 -8.79 -7.94
N ALA A 45 -7.63 -7.57 -8.15
CA ALA A 45 -9.04 -7.23 -8.29
C ALA A 45 -9.65 -7.87 -9.54
N LYS A 46 -8.98 -7.74 -10.69
CA LYS A 46 -9.37 -8.37 -11.96
C LYS A 46 -9.46 -9.90 -11.84
N ARG A 47 -8.52 -10.54 -11.13
CA ARG A 47 -8.54 -12.00 -10.90
C ARG A 47 -9.70 -12.46 -10.01
N ARG A 48 -10.15 -11.62 -9.08
CA ARG A 48 -11.22 -11.93 -8.13
C ARG A 48 -12.60 -11.41 -8.55
N GLY A 49 -12.69 -10.64 -9.64
CA GLY A 49 -13.92 -9.99 -10.07
C GLY A 49 -14.39 -8.88 -9.10
N LEU A 50 -13.47 -8.30 -8.34
CA LEU A 50 -13.77 -7.25 -7.36
C LEU A 50 -13.21 -5.90 -7.81
N ALA A 51 -13.60 -4.82 -7.13
CA ALA A 51 -12.95 -3.51 -7.28
C ALA A 51 -11.57 -3.50 -6.60
N PRO A 52 -10.57 -2.79 -7.13
CA PRO A 52 -9.26 -2.66 -6.51
C PRO A 52 -9.31 -1.77 -5.26
N ALA A 53 -8.76 -2.27 -4.15
CA ALA A 53 -8.72 -1.61 -2.84
C ALA A 53 -7.67 -0.47 -2.75
N LEU A 54 -7.71 0.47 -3.70
CA LEU A 54 -6.77 1.59 -3.78
C LEU A 54 -7.03 2.64 -2.68
N ASP A 55 -8.28 2.76 -2.24
CA ASP A 55 -8.75 3.67 -1.20
C ASP A 55 -8.26 3.28 0.20
N LYS A 56 -7.80 2.04 0.38
CA LYS A 56 -7.34 1.51 1.67
C LYS A 56 -5.89 1.88 2.00
N ILE A 57 -5.15 2.52 1.10
CA ILE A 57 -3.72 2.79 1.30
C ILE A 57 -3.44 4.29 1.34
N SER A 58 -2.95 4.75 2.48
CA SER A 58 -2.39 6.09 2.66
C SER A 58 -0.87 6.05 2.54
N TYR A 59 -0.31 6.88 1.66
CA TYR A 59 1.13 6.95 1.43
C TYR A 59 1.72 8.15 2.15
N MET A 60 2.82 7.95 2.89
CA MET A 60 3.50 9.02 3.62
C MET A 60 5.00 8.97 3.42
N GLN A 61 5.63 10.15 3.38
CA GLN A 61 7.08 10.28 3.21
C GLN A 61 7.85 10.37 4.55
N SER A 62 7.15 10.38 5.67
CA SER A 62 7.74 10.52 7.01
C SER A 62 6.79 9.99 8.07
N ILE A 63 7.33 9.49 9.18
CA ILE A 63 6.61 8.91 10.33
C ILE A 63 5.94 9.98 11.23
N LYS A 64 5.86 11.25 10.78
CA LYS A 64 5.46 12.37 11.66
C LYS A 64 4.09 12.29 12.35
N SER A 65 3.23 11.32 12.02
CA SER A 65 2.13 10.91 12.91
C SER A 65 1.58 9.55 12.48
N THR A 66 1.92 8.48 13.19
CA THR A 66 1.23 7.18 13.12
C THR A 66 0.50 6.90 14.43
N SER A 67 -0.10 7.93 15.01
CA SER A 67 -0.71 7.87 16.35
C SER A 67 -1.92 6.94 16.43
N ASP A 68 -2.54 6.61 15.29
CA ASP A 68 -3.74 5.76 15.17
C ASP A 68 -3.47 4.45 14.37
N ALA A 69 -2.22 4.10 14.13
CA ALA A 69 -1.87 2.85 13.44
C ALA A 69 -1.63 1.74 14.48
N ASP A 70 -2.51 0.75 14.55
CA ASP A 70 -2.44 -0.31 15.58
C ASP A 70 -1.47 -1.46 15.26
N LEU A 71 -0.81 -1.49 14.09
CA LEU A 71 0.15 -2.54 13.69
C LEU A 71 1.21 -2.04 12.69
#